data_AF-A0A838GDW5-F1
#
_entry.id   AF-A0A838GDW5-F1
#
_cell.length_a   1.000
_cell.length_b   1.000
_cell.length_c   1.000
_cell.angle_alpha   90.00
_cell.angle_beta   90.00
_cell.angle_gamma   90.00
#
_symmetry.space_group_name_H-M   'P 1'
#
loop_
_entity.id
_entity.type
_entity.pdbx_description
1 polymer ?
#
loop_
_entity_poly.entity_id
_entity_poly.type
_entity_poly.pdbx_seq_one_letter_code
_entity_poly.pdbx_strand_id
1 'polypeptide(L)'
;MSDQSQAATSTTNSEGQFSWHPVYAGKSFAQVHDALAQDIARDQRSYQLAMDGAEGAEHDSLSTIVELERRWSTYQFDWAETDPQRLADRIVKFERARENRKEAMSFADYRASGALIEADEPAAPETARSLPIMQIGAAILAILIIFFIIAVLT
;
A
#
# COMPACT_ATOMS: atom_id res chain seq x y z
N MET A 1 33.73 46.57 12.30
CA MET A 1 33.54 45.64 13.44
C MET A 1 32.08 45.70 13.84
N SER A 2 31.36 44.62 13.53
CA SER A 2 30.28 44.02 14.32
C SER A 2 29.48 43.11 13.39
N ASP A 3 29.99 41.89 13.26
CA ASP A 3 29.28 40.72 12.76
C ASP A 3 27.98 40.53 13.53
N GLN A 4 26.84 40.74 12.87
CA GLN A 4 25.57 40.16 13.32
C GLN A 4 25.40 38.79 12.67
N SER A 5 26.20 37.84 13.14
CA SER A 5 25.93 36.41 12.99
C SER A 5 24.87 36.02 14.01
N GLN A 6 23.62 36.43 13.80
CA GLN A 6 22.51 35.80 14.48
C GLN A 6 22.19 34.50 13.77
N ALA A 7 22.77 33.43 14.33
CA ALA A 7 22.36 32.06 14.13
C ALA A 7 20.86 31.91 14.46
N ALA A 8 20.01 31.99 13.43
CA ALA A 8 18.67 31.43 13.48
C ALA A 8 18.78 29.91 13.26
N THR A 9 19.35 29.21 14.23
CA THR A 9 19.30 27.75 14.27
C THR A 9 17.88 27.30 14.60
N SER A 10 17.25 26.65 13.61
CA SER A 10 16.44 25.45 13.81
C SER A 10 15.13 25.65 14.58
N THR A 11 14.14 26.27 13.96
CA THR A 11 12.74 26.17 14.43
C THR A 11 11.79 26.03 13.25
N THR A 12 11.95 24.97 12.44
CA THR A 12 10.97 24.64 11.38
C THR A 12 10.93 23.15 10.96
N ASN A 13 11.45 22.19 11.75
CA ASN A 13 11.47 20.77 11.31
C ASN A 13 10.55 19.82 12.09
N SER A 14 9.93 20.24 13.21
CA SER A 14 9.13 19.34 14.04
C SER A 14 7.80 18.91 13.43
N GLU A 15 7.31 19.57 12.38
CA GLU A 15 6.02 19.21 11.74
C GLU A 15 6.14 18.13 10.65
N GLY A 16 7.36 17.69 10.32
CA GLY A 16 7.62 16.81 9.18
C GLY A 16 8.54 15.63 9.45
N GLN A 17 8.81 15.28 10.71
CA GLN A 17 9.78 14.23 11.05
C GLN A 17 9.25 13.22 12.07
N PHE A 18 9.83 12.02 12.03
CA PHE A 18 9.60 11.00 13.04
C PHE A 18 10.34 11.36 14.32
N SER A 19 9.60 11.43 15.43
CA SER A 19 10.13 11.74 16.77
C SER A 19 10.12 10.53 17.69
N TRP A 20 9.14 9.63 17.51
CA TRP A 20 8.94 8.46 18.35
C TRP A 20 9.30 7.15 17.64
N HIS A 21 9.20 7.10 16.30
CA HIS A 21 9.34 5.87 15.52
C HIS A 21 10.64 5.09 15.79
N PRO A 22 10.57 3.78 16.10
CA PRO A 22 11.74 3.01 16.56
C PRO A 22 12.87 2.90 15.51
N VAL A 23 12.53 2.99 14.23
CA VAL A 23 13.49 2.86 13.11
C VAL A 23 13.83 4.19 12.45
N TYR A 24 12.91 5.17 12.53
CA TYR A 24 12.99 6.39 11.71
C TYR A 24 13.18 7.66 12.54
N ALA A 25 13.30 7.56 13.86
CA ALA A 25 13.52 8.70 14.74
C ALA A 25 14.63 9.64 14.21
N GLY A 26 14.31 10.92 14.09
CA GLY A 26 15.19 11.96 13.57
C GLY A 26 15.20 12.11 12.04
N LYS A 27 14.52 11.24 11.28
CA LYS A 27 14.36 11.38 9.83
C LYS A 27 13.06 12.11 9.49
N SER A 28 13.08 12.91 8.43
CA SER A 28 11.84 13.50 7.89
C SER A 28 10.98 12.46 7.16
N PHE A 29 9.67 12.69 7.07
CA PHE A 29 8.76 11.84 6.28
C PHE A 29 9.21 11.75 4.82
N ALA A 30 9.67 12.86 4.24
CA ALA A 30 10.20 12.91 2.87
C ALA A 30 11.49 12.09 2.72
N GLN A 31 12.41 12.16 3.68
CA GLN A 31 13.63 11.34 3.65
C GLN A 31 13.32 9.84 3.71
N VAL A 32 12.34 9.44 4.51
CA VAL A 32 11.93 8.03 4.60
C VAL A 32 11.22 7.61 3.33
N HIS A 33 10.35 8.45 2.78
CA HIS A 33 9.70 8.23 1.49
C HIS A 33 10.74 7.97 0.38
N ASP A 34 11.69 8.89 0.20
CA ASP A 34 12.68 8.80 -0.88
C ASP A 34 13.57 7.57 -0.73
N ALA A 35 13.95 7.23 0.52
CA ALA A 35 14.71 6.02 0.80
C ALA A 35 13.90 4.75 0.47
N LEU A 36 12.61 4.70 0.84
CA LEU A 36 11.73 3.58 0.52
C LEU A 36 11.55 3.43 -0.98
N ALA A 37 11.28 4.50 -1.71
CA ALA A 37 11.10 4.46 -3.16
C ALA A 37 12.36 3.92 -3.87
N GLN A 38 13.55 4.34 -3.42
CA GLN A 38 14.82 3.82 -3.94
C GLN A 38 15.03 2.34 -3.63
N ASP A 39 14.74 1.92 -2.40
CA ASP A 39 14.84 0.52 -1.98
C ASP A 39 13.88 -0.37 -2.76
N ILE A 40 12.61 0.04 -2.90
CA ILE A 40 11.59 -0.69 -3.64
C ILE A 40 12.02 -0.82 -5.12
N ALA A 41 12.42 0.28 -5.76
CA ALA A 41 12.84 0.24 -7.16
C ALA A 41 14.09 -0.63 -7.38
N ARG A 42 15.04 -0.65 -6.43
CA ARG A 42 16.18 -1.56 -6.48
C ARG A 42 15.71 -3.01 -6.37
N ASP A 43 14.87 -3.30 -5.39
CA ASP A 43 14.42 -4.64 -5.08
C ASP A 43 13.52 -5.22 -6.19
N GLN A 44 12.69 -4.39 -6.85
CA GLN A 44 11.94 -4.79 -8.06
C GLN A 44 12.85 -5.21 -9.21
N ARG A 45 13.95 -4.49 -9.44
CA ARG A 45 14.94 -4.89 -10.46
C ARG A 45 15.62 -6.21 -10.08
N SER A 46 15.97 -6.39 -8.81
CA SER A 46 16.55 -7.63 -8.31
C SER A 46 15.57 -8.80 -8.44
N TYR A 47 14.28 -8.57 -8.17
CA TYR A 47 13.23 -9.56 -8.34
C TYR A 47 13.09 -10.00 -9.79
N GLN A 48 13.02 -9.05 -10.73
CA GLN A 48 12.96 -9.35 -12.16
C GLN A 48 14.19 -10.13 -12.62
N LEU A 49 15.38 -9.72 -12.22
CA LEU A 49 16.62 -10.42 -12.57
C LEU A 49 16.66 -11.84 -11.99
N ALA A 50 16.15 -12.04 -10.78
CA ALA A 50 16.07 -13.37 -10.17
C ALA A 50 15.08 -14.28 -10.90
N MET A 51 13.94 -13.73 -11.34
CA MET A 51 12.96 -14.44 -12.17
C MET A 51 13.56 -14.86 -13.51
N ASP A 52 14.30 -13.97 -14.16
CA ASP A 52 14.95 -14.24 -15.45
C ASP A 52 16.17 -15.18 -15.30
N GLY A 53 16.90 -15.10 -14.19
CA GLY A 53 18.15 -15.81 -13.92
C GLY A 53 18.00 -17.25 -13.41
N ALA A 54 16.77 -17.73 -13.22
CA ALA A 54 16.50 -19.07 -12.70
C ALA A 54 17.07 -20.21 -13.58
N GLU A 55 17.46 -19.92 -14.83
CA GLU A 55 18.04 -20.89 -15.76
C GLU A 55 19.50 -21.30 -15.44
N GLY A 56 20.25 -20.51 -14.65
CA GLY A 56 21.69 -20.73 -14.40
C GLY A 56 22.12 -20.86 -12.94
N ALA A 57 21.35 -20.29 -12.01
CA ALA A 57 21.61 -20.30 -10.56
C ALA A 57 20.29 -20.35 -9.77
N GLU A 58 19.47 -21.36 -10.07
CA GLU A 58 18.08 -21.48 -9.61
C GLU A 58 17.90 -21.30 -8.10
N HIS A 59 18.78 -21.90 -7.28
CA HIS A 59 18.64 -21.84 -5.82
C HIS A 59 18.76 -20.41 -5.27
N ASP A 60 19.75 -19.64 -5.73
CA ASP A 60 20.01 -18.27 -5.26
C ASP A 60 18.95 -17.28 -5.79
N SER A 61 18.45 -17.53 -7.00
CA SER A 61 17.31 -16.81 -7.57
C SER A 61 16.05 -17.02 -6.75
N LEU A 62 15.71 -18.27 -6.43
CA LEU A 62 14.52 -18.61 -5.66
C LEU A 62 14.58 -18.05 -4.23
N SER A 63 15.74 -18.10 -3.58
CA SER A 63 15.88 -17.50 -2.24
C SER A 63 15.64 -15.98 -2.29
N THR A 64 16.21 -15.30 -3.29
CA THR A 64 16.01 -13.86 -3.50
C THR A 64 14.53 -13.52 -3.72
N ILE A 65 13.84 -14.28 -4.59
CA ILE A 65 12.41 -14.11 -4.84
C ILE A 65 11.60 -14.24 -3.55
N VAL A 66 11.81 -15.32 -2.79
CA VAL A 66 11.06 -15.57 -1.55
C VAL A 66 11.31 -14.49 -0.50
N GLU A 67 12.54 -14.01 -0.36
CA GLU A 67 12.88 -12.96 0.59
C GLU A 67 12.21 -11.63 0.26
N LEU A 68 12.22 -11.24 -1.02
CA LEU A 68 11.61 -10.02 -1.51
C LEU A 68 10.09 -10.08 -1.43
N GLU A 69 9.49 -11.21 -1.81
CA GLU A 69 8.06 -11.46 -1.64
C GLU A 69 7.66 -11.31 -0.18
N ARG A 70 8.35 -11.99 0.75
CA ARG A 70 8.04 -11.88 2.17
C ARG A 70 8.13 -10.44 2.69
N ARG A 71 9.13 -9.68 2.23
CA ARG A 71 9.36 -8.30 2.66
C ARG A 71 8.26 -7.35 2.21
N TRP A 72 7.90 -7.39 0.93
CA TRP A 72 7.06 -6.37 0.32
C TRP A 72 5.58 -6.76 0.22
N SER A 73 5.25 -8.06 0.13
CA SER A 73 3.86 -8.56 0.13
C SER A 73 3.07 -8.17 1.39
N THR A 74 3.77 -7.94 2.49
CA THR A 74 3.19 -7.38 3.73
C THR A 74 2.46 -6.06 3.46
N TYR A 75 3.04 -5.21 2.62
CA TYR A 75 2.51 -3.88 2.30
C TYR A 75 1.54 -3.91 1.11
N GLN A 76 1.90 -4.65 0.05
CA GLN A 76 1.15 -4.75 -1.19
C GLN A 76 1.41 -6.10 -1.85
N PHE A 77 0.37 -6.84 -2.25
CA PHE A 77 0.54 -8.19 -2.80
C PHE A 77 1.27 -8.17 -4.16
N ASP A 78 0.85 -7.27 -5.06
CA ASP A 78 1.44 -6.98 -6.36
C ASP A 78 2.55 -5.91 -6.29
N TRP A 79 3.35 -5.92 -5.23
CA TRP A 79 4.42 -4.93 -5.02
C TRP A 79 5.41 -4.85 -6.18
N ALA A 80 5.67 -5.97 -6.87
CA ALA A 80 6.64 -6.06 -7.95
C ALA A 80 6.21 -5.23 -9.18
N GLU A 81 4.91 -5.05 -9.39
CA GLU A 81 4.31 -4.31 -10.51
C GLU A 81 3.82 -2.92 -10.10
N THR A 82 3.74 -2.65 -8.79
CA THR A 82 3.30 -1.36 -8.26
C THR A 82 4.38 -0.29 -8.47
N ASP A 83 3.98 0.92 -8.84
CA ASP A 83 4.90 2.07 -8.88
C ASP A 83 5.63 2.25 -7.53
N PRO A 84 6.97 2.26 -7.49
CA PRO A 84 7.75 2.43 -6.26
C PRO A 84 7.36 3.65 -5.43
N GLN A 85 7.01 4.76 -6.10
CA GLN A 85 6.60 5.99 -5.41
C GLN A 85 5.28 5.78 -4.69
N ARG A 86 4.29 5.21 -5.38
CA ARG A 86 2.97 4.88 -4.79
C ARG A 86 3.08 3.91 -3.61
N LEU A 87 3.95 2.91 -3.71
CA LEU A 87 4.15 1.98 -2.59
C LEU A 87 4.86 2.66 -1.41
N ALA A 88 5.86 3.51 -1.66
CA ALA A 88 6.52 4.29 -0.63
C ALA A 88 5.53 5.24 0.09
N ASP A 89 4.67 5.94 -0.65
CA ASP A 89 3.61 6.79 -0.11
C ASP A 89 2.69 6.02 0.85
N ARG A 90 2.24 4.82 0.44
CA ARG A 90 1.40 3.96 1.27
C ARG A 90 2.08 3.59 2.58
N ILE A 91 3.34 3.19 2.52
CA ILE A 91 4.13 2.80 3.70
C ILE A 91 4.32 4.01 4.62
N VAL A 92 4.74 5.16 4.09
CA VAL A 92 4.95 6.38 4.88
C VAL A 92 3.65 6.88 5.51
N LYS A 93 2.52 6.79 4.80
CA LYS A 93 1.19 7.12 5.35
C LYS A 93 0.87 6.27 6.57
N PHE A 94 1.14 4.95 6.50
CA PHE A 94 0.98 4.07 7.65
C PHE A 94 1.93 4.46 8.80
N GLU A 95 3.22 4.62 8.53
CA GLU A 95 4.20 4.89 9.58
C GLU A 95 3.97 6.26 10.23
N ARG A 96 3.46 7.25 9.48
CA ARG A 96 3.02 8.52 10.03
C ARG A 96 1.81 8.36 10.95
N ALA A 97 0.84 7.53 10.58
CA ALA A 97 -0.30 7.24 11.45
C ALA A 97 0.15 6.52 12.74
N ARG A 98 1.11 5.60 12.62
CA ARG A 98 1.74 4.91 13.75
C ARG A 98 2.51 5.86 14.67
N GLU A 99 3.29 6.78 14.09
CA GLU A 99 3.98 7.86 14.82
C GLU A 99 2.99 8.69 15.64
N ASN A 100 1.87 9.09 15.03
CA ASN A 100 0.85 9.89 15.70
C ASN A 100 0.17 9.14 16.87
N ARG A 101 -0.09 7.84 16.70
CA ARG A 101 -0.70 7.00 17.75
C ARG A 101 0.32 6.50 18.78
N LYS A 102 1.62 6.60 18.47
CA LYS A 102 2.74 6.05 19.27
C LYS A 102 2.56 4.56 19.56
N GLU A 103 2.17 3.82 18.53
CA GLU A 103 1.87 2.40 18.62
C GLU A 103 3.05 1.54 18.18
N ALA A 104 3.35 0.50 18.96
CA ALA A 104 4.39 -0.46 18.61
C ALA A 104 3.97 -1.44 17.50
N MET A 105 2.67 -1.50 17.16
CA MET A 105 2.10 -2.42 16.18
C MET A 105 2.78 -2.32 14.81
N SER A 106 3.10 -3.46 14.20
CA SER A 106 3.71 -3.51 12.87
C SER A 106 2.66 -3.33 11.76
N PHE A 107 3.10 -3.04 10.53
CA PHE A 107 2.19 -3.01 9.37
C PHE A 107 1.49 -4.36 9.15
N ALA A 108 2.21 -5.47 9.35
CA ALA A 108 1.65 -6.81 9.19
C ALA A 108 0.50 -7.06 10.16
N ASP A 109 0.66 -6.69 11.43
CA ASP A 109 -0.37 -6.81 12.45
C ASP A 109 -1.56 -5.89 12.15
N TYR A 110 -1.30 -4.68 11.66
CA TYR A 110 -2.33 -3.74 11.25
C TYR A 110 -3.14 -4.23 10.04
N ARG A 111 -2.50 -4.90 9.08
CA ARG A 111 -3.19 -5.56 7.97
C ARG A 111 -4.01 -6.75 8.42
N ALA A 112 -3.44 -7.58 9.29
CA ALA A 112 -4.10 -8.77 9.83
C ALA A 112 -5.33 -8.43 10.69
N SER A 113 -5.38 -7.25 11.30
CA SER A 113 -6.52 -6.78 12.09
C SER A 113 -7.73 -6.34 11.26
N GLY A 114 -7.60 -6.26 9.93
CA GLY A 114 -8.68 -5.83 9.02
C GLY A 114 -8.86 -4.31 8.93
N ALA A 115 -8.11 -3.51 9.71
CA ALA A 115 -8.21 -2.04 9.74
C ALA A 115 -7.79 -1.35 8.42
N LEU A 116 -7.16 -2.07 7.49
CA LEU A 116 -6.84 -1.57 6.14
C LEU A 116 -7.98 -1.69 5.13
N ILE A 117 -8.98 -2.55 5.36
CA ILE A 117 -10.05 -2.81 4.38
C ILE A 117 -10.96 -1.57 4.22
N GLU A 118 -10.97 -0.65 5.18
CA GLU A 118 -11.79 0.57 5.15
C GLU A 118 -11.10 1.77 4.46
N ALA A 119 -9.79 1.74 4.24
CA ALA A 119 -9.01 2.93 3.85
C ALA A 119 -8.53 2.97 2.40
N ASP A 120 -8.84 1.95 1.60
CA ASP A 120 -8.33 1.78 0.24
C ASP A 120 -9.39 1.22 -0.73
N GLU A 121 -10.67 1.50 -0.46
CA GLU A 121 -11.65 1.46 -1.54
C GLU A 121 -11.31 2.63 -2.48
N PRO A 122 -10.88 2.39 -3.74
CA PRO A 122 -10.75 3.48 -4.69
C PRO A 122 -12.11 4.16 -4.74
N ALA A 123 -12.14 5.48 -4.51
CA ALA A 123 -13.35 6.26 -4.65
C ALA A 123 -14.03 5.84 -5.95
N ALA A 124 -15.14 5.13 -5.83
CA ALA A 124 -15.99 4.81 -6.97
C ALA A 124 -16.23 6.16 -7.67
N PRO A 125 -16.04 6.24 -9.00
CA PRO A 125 -16.28 7.50 -9.69
C PRO A 125 -17.70 7.95 -9.32
N GLU A 126 -17.80 9.15 -8.75
CA GLU A 126 -19.06 9.83 -8.48
C GLU A 126 -19.81 10.00 -9.81
N THR A 127 -20.52 8.94 -10.19
CA THR A 127 -21.60 8.96 -11.15
C THR A 127 -22.80 8.44 -10.39
N ALA A 128 -23.18 9.21 -9.37
CA ALA A 128 -24.51 9.18 -8.81
C ALA A 128 -25.51 9.66 -9.88
N ARG A 129 -25.80 8.79 -10.86
CA ARG A 129 -27.18 8.69 -11.34
C ARG A 129 -27.85 7.72 -10.39
N SER A 130 -28.53 8.30 -9.40
CA SER A 130 -29.49 7.62 -8.56
C SER A 130 -30.51 6.90 -9.44
N LEU A 131 -30.29 5.61 -9.70
CA LEU A 131 -31.34 4.74 -10.19
C LEU A 131 -32.12 4.24 -8.95
N PRO A 132 -33.44 4.43 -8.89
CA PRO A 132 -34.22 4.01 -7.73
C PRO A 132 -34.08 2.49 -7.56
N ILE A 133 -33.66 2.09 -6.36
CA ILE A 133 -33.36 0.72 -5.90
C ILE A 133 -34.59 -0.23 -5.96
N MET A 134 -35.71 0.23 -6.51
CA MET A 134 -36.98 -0.49 -6.60
C MET A 134 -37.17 -1.24 -7.92
N GLN A 135 -36.12 -1.76 -8.58
CA GLN A 135 -36.31 -2.57 -9.82
C GLN A 135 -35.44 -3.82 -9.98
N ILE A 136 -34.42 -4.06 -9.14
CA ILE A 136 -33.54 -5.25 -9.32
C ILE A 136 -34.25 -6.56 -8.93
N GLY A 137 -35.19 -6.52 -7.99
CA GLY A 137 -35.96 -7.70 -7.57
C GLY A 137 -36.89 -8.28 -8.65
N ALA A 138 -37.38 -7.44 -9.58
CA ALA A 138 -38.34 -7.88 -10.60
C ALA A 138 -37.67 -8.61 -11.77
N ALA A 139 -36.43 -8.23 -12.13
CA ALA A 139 -35.71 -8.84 -13.25
C ALA A 139 -35.25 -10.27 -12.93
N ILE A 140 -34.77 -10.52 -11.72
CA ILE A 140 -34.35 -11.86 -11.28
C ILE A 140 -35.57 -12.79 -11.19
N LEU A 141 -36.70 -12.29 -10.68
CA LEU A 141 -37.94 -13.07 -10.58
C LEU A 141 -38.49 -13.45 -11.97
N ALA A 142 -38.47 -12.53 -12.94
CA ALA A 142 -38.94 -12.81 -14.30
C ALA A 142 -38.10 -13.88 -15.01
N ILE A 143 -36.78 -13.84 -14.85
CA ILE A 143 -35.87 -14.85 -15.42
C ILE A 143 -36.11 -16.23 -14.79
N LEU A 144 -36.31 -16.29 -13.48
CA LEU A 144 -36.61 -17.56 -12.78
C LEU A 144 -37.96 -18.15 -13.20
N ILE A 145 -38.99 -17.31 -13.39
CA ILE A 145 -40.32 -17.77 -13.84
C ILE A 145 -40.24 -18.33 -15.26
N ILE A 146 -39.50 -17.67 -16.18
CA ILE A 146 -39.33 -18.16 -17.55
C ILE A 146 -38.61 -19.51 -17.57
N PHE A 147 -37.54 -19.65 -16.78
CA PHE A 147 -36.82 -20.92 -16.66
C PHE A 147 -37.71 -22.04 -16.12
N PHE A 148 -38.54 -21.74 -15.12
CA PHE A 148 -39.46 -22.71 -14.53
C PHE A 148 -40.54 -23.15 -15.53
N ILE A 149 -41.10 -22.23 -16.32
CA ILE A 149 -42.12 -22.56 -17.33
C ILE A 149 -41.53 -23.45 -18.44
N ILE A 150 -40.31 -23.16 -18.92
CA ILE A 150 -39.63 -23.99 -19.93
C ILE A 150 -39.37 -25.40 -19.39
N ALA A 151 -38.91 -25.52 -18.14
CA ALA A 151 -38.63 -26.82 -17.52
C ALA A 151 -39.88 -27.69 -17.30
N VAL A 152 -41.07 -27.10 -17.19
CA VAL A 152 -42.34 -27.83 -17.00
C VAL A 152 -43.00 -28.22 -18.33
N LEU A 153 -42.70 -27.50 -19.42
CA LEU A 153 -43.26 -27.73 -20.77
C LEU A 153 -42.39 -28.63 -21.67
N THR A 154 -41.22 -29.07 -21.18
CA THR A 154 -40.33 -30.03 -21.86
C THR A 154 -40.41 -31.38 -21.16
#